data_AF-A0A1E7WJA8-F1
#
_entry.id   AF-A0A1E7WJA8-F1
#
_cell.length_a   1.000
_cell.length_b   1.000
_cell.length_c   1.000
_cell.angle_alpha   90.00
_cell.angle_beta   90.00
_cell.angle_gamma   90.00
#
_symmetry.space_group_name_H-M   'P 1'
#
loop_
_entity.id
_entity.type
_entity.pdbx_description
1 polymer ?
#
loop_
_entity_poly.entity_id
_entity_poly.type
_entity_poly.pdbx_seq_one_letter_code
_entity_poly.pdbx_strand_id
1 'polypeptide(L)'
;MARNIAAAEIFSHMASKEKSQKLYDELKSQPDEMLDFMAKFSGIPEHHLSIHRAMVKGEDNPFTDGLKKVDGLFKTGDIILMKGKTENAEKLVRLQRKLYSNTRSSHVAIVHADFICIDAMPGIGVTNRLVHEILSDVEDNWRVIRPRNLDEHARQLITRACVFYLAQPYKILPSTKSAKTYSYCSELARKVYDNTGISTLGIPNNKIIKPSDFDKLADLQSQWVDVTEEIRPAVDFFRTYPELMKVASKLFVDGLKLNRQRFKERTESLKDIRLAAKAGKISREKMLELIKIIKEIENNMNHTFWDVSRPA
;
A
#
# COMPACT_ATOMS: atom_id res chain seq x y z
N MET A 1 2.84 19.49 6.29
CA MET A 1 4.25 19.76 6.62
C MET A 1 4.63 19.10 7.95
N ALA A 2 3.96 19.42 9.07
CA ALA A 2 4.26 18.86 10.41
C ALA A 2 4.33 17.32 10.47
N ARG A 3 3.35 16.59 9.89
CA ARG A 3 3.37 15.11 9.88
C ARG A 3 4.61 14.51 9.19
N ASN A 4 5.06 15.11 8.10
CA ASN A 4 6.22 14.61 7.36
C ASN A 4 7.54 14.95 8.09
N ILE A 5 7.57 16.06 8.83
CA ILE A 5 8.71 16.43 9.70
C ILE A 5 8.82 15.41 10.84
N ALA A 6 7.72 15.11 11.54
CA ALA A 6 7.70 14.10 12.60
C ALA A 6 8.10 12.72 12.09
N ALA A 7 7.60 12.30 10.92
CA ALA A 7 8.03 11.05 10.30
C ALA A 7 9.54 11.07 9.99
N ALA A 8 10.05 12.16 9.40
CA ALA A 8 11.48 12.30 9.07
C ALA A 8 12.38 12.23 10.31
N GLU A 9 11.96 12.83 11.42
CA GLU A 9 12.65 12.77 12.70
C GLU A 9 12.71 11.34 13.23
N ILE A 10 11.57 10.63 13.29
CA ILE A 10 11.51 9.22 13.69
C ILE A 10 12.44 8.36 12.82
N PHE A 11 12.37 8.50 11.49
CA PHE A 11 13.25 7.75 10.59
C PHE A 11 14.74 8.09 10.77
N SER A 12 15.07 9.33 11.16
CA SER A 12 16.45 9.71 11.44
C SER A 12 17.01 9.02 12.70
N HIS A 13 16.16 8.75 13.69
CA HIS A 13 16.50 7.94 14.86
C HIS A 13 16.62 6.46 14.50
N MET A 14 15.79 5.94 13.60
CA MET A 14 15.86 4.55 13.13
C MET A 14 17.07 4.26 12.22
N ALA A 15 17.77 5.29 11.74
CA ALA A 15 18.94 5.13 10.88
C ALA A 15 20.15 4.50 11.59
N SER A 16 20.17 4.45 12.92
CA SER A 16 21.16 3.68 13.69
C SER A 16 20.51 2.85 14.79
N LYS A 17 21.09 1.67 15.07
CA LYS A 17 20.59 0.77 16.13
C LYS A 17 20.57 1.47 17.50
N GLU A 18 21.61 2.23 17.80
CA GLU A 18 21.75 2.97 19.06
C GLU A 18 20.65 4.03 19.24
N LYS A 19 20.42 4.88 18.24
CA LYS A 19 19.40 5.93 18.30
C LYS A 19 17.99 5.33 18.34
N SER A 20 17.77 4.23 17.61
CA SER A 20 16.51 3.51 17.63
C SER A 20 16.22 2.92 19.01
N GLN A 21 17.23 2.32 19.65
CA GLN A 21 17.09 1.77 21.00
C GLN A 21 16.82 2.87 22.02
N LYS A 22 17.55 3.99 21.94
CA LYS A 22 17.33 5.14 22.82
C LYS A 22 15.91 5.69 22.72
N LEU A 23 15.41 5.89 21.49
CA LEU A 23 14.03 6.35 21.26
C LEU A 23 13.00 5.36 21.83
N TYR A 24 13.25 4.06 21.68
CA TYR A 24 12.41 3.02 22.24
C TYR A 24 12.38 3.05 23.77
N ASP A 25 13.54 3.16 24.41
CA ASP A 25 13.67 3.23 25.87
C ASP A 25 12.99 4.51 26.42
N GLU A 26 13.15 5.65 25.73
CA GLU A 26 12.48 6.91 26.06
C GLU A 26 10.94 6.78 26.01
N LEU A 27 10.40 6.14 24.96
CA LEU A 27 8.96 5.89 24.83
C LEU A 27 8.44 4.94 25.91
N LYS A 28 9.19 3.87 26.21
CA LYS A 28 8.84 2.89 27.26
C LYS A 28 8.83 3.50 28.66
N SER A 29 9.68 4.50 28.89
CA SER A 29 9.79 5.20 30.19
C SER A 29 8.71 6.27 30.43
N GLN A 30 7.87 6.58 29.44
CA GLN A 30 6.84 7.61 29.59
C GLN A 30 5.79 7.20 30.65
N PRO A 31 5.29 8.18 31.44
CA PRO A 31 4.15 7.95 32.34
C PRO A 31 2.90 7.49 31.58
N ASP A 32 2.06 6.68 32.23
CA ASP A 32 0.84 6.14 31.65
C ASP A 32 -0.11 7.26 31.16
N GLU A 33 -0.18 8.38 31.88
CA GLU A 33 -0.99 9.53 31.50
C GLU A 33 -0.55 10.16 30.18
N MET A 34 0.77 10.20 29.93
CA MET A 34 1.32 10.69 28.67
C MET A 34 1.02 9.72 27.53
N LEU A 35 1.18 8.41 27.77
CA LEU A 35 0.86 7.38 26.78
C LEU A 35 -0.64 7.39 26.43
N ASP A 36 -1.50 7.61 27.40
CA ASP A 36 -2.95 7.73 27.19
C ASP A 36 -3.31 8.99 26.41
N PHE A 37 -2.66 10.11 26.70
CA PHE A 37 -2.82 11.33 25.92
C PHE A 37 -2.43 11.11 24.45
N MET A 38 -1.28 10.49 24.19
CA MET A 38 -0.82 10.15 22.83
C MET A 38 -1.77 9.17 22.12
N ALA A 39 -2.29 8.18 22.85
CA ALA A 39 -3.24 7.21 22.33
C ALA A 39 -4.56 7.88 21.91
N LYS A 40 -5.13 8.72 22.78
CA LYS A 40 -6.35 9.49 22.50
C LYS A 40 -6.15 10.45 21.32
N PHE A 41 -5.00 11.11 21.24
CA PHE A 41 -4.65 11.96 20.09
C PHE A 41 -4.55 11.17 18.78
N SER A 42 -4.18 9.88 18.86
CA SER A 42 -4.12 8.95 17.72
C SER A 42 -5.46 8.29 17.40
N GLY A 43 -6.53 8.63 18.13
CA GLY A 43 -7.88 8.09 17.92
C GLY A 43 -8.16 6.76 18.63
N ILE A 44 -7.27 6.28 19.50
CA ILE A 44 -7.49 5.04 20.25
C ILE A 44 -8.61 5.26 21.29
N PRO A 45 -9.64 4.41 21.32
CA PRO A 45 -10.74 4.54 22.27
C PRO A 45 -10.31 4.16 23.69
N GLU A 46 -11.05 4.65 24.68
CA GLU A 46 -10.70 4.52 26.11
C GLU A 46 -10.52 3.06 26.57
N HIS A 47 -11.34 2.15 26.06
CA HIS A 47 -11.27 0.72 26.39
C HIS A 47 -10.04 0.00 25.80
N HIS A 48 -9.27 0.65 24.92
CA HIS A 48 -8.02 0.12 24.34
C HIS A 48 -6.75 0.80 24.87
N LEU A 49 -6.86 1.76 25.81
CA LEU A 49 -5.69 2.47 26.33
C LEU A 49 -4.70 1.55 27.03
N SER A 50 -5.18 0.64 27.88
CA SER A 50 -4.32 -0.34 28.56
C SER A 50 -3.56 -1.23 27.56
N ILE A 51 -4.21 -1.64 26.47
CA ILE A 51 -3.59 -2.41 25.39
C ILE A 51 -2.50 -1.58 24.70
N HIS A 52 -2.78 -0.32 24.38
CA HIS A 52 -1.80 0.58 23.77
C HIS A 52 -0.58 0.81 24.67
N ARG A 53 -0.78 1.03 25.98
CA ARG A 53 0.32 1.18 26.94
C ARG A 53 1.22 -0.06 26.94
N ALA A 54 0.61 -1.24 27.03
CA ALA A 54 1.33 -2.51 26.98
C ALA A 54 2.11 -2.66 25.65
N MET A 55 1.51 -2.30 24.52
CA MET A 55 2.19 -2.31 23.22
C MET A 55 3.43 -1.41 23.20
N VAL A 56 3.34 -0.17 23.69
CA VAL A 56 4.47 0.77 23.74
C VAL A 56 5.57 0.26 24.67
N LYS A 57 5.18 -0.34 25.81
CA LYS A 57 6.13 -0.89 26.80
C LYS A 57 6.73 -2.24 26.41
N GLY A 58 6.25 -2.85 25.33
CA GLY A 58 6.68 -4.19 24.90
C GLY A 58 6.20 -5.31 25.83
N GLU A 59 5.03 -5.12 26.45
CA GLU A 59 4.38 -6.08 27.33
C GLU A 59 3.34 -6.91 26.55
N ASP A 60 3.13 -8.15 26.99
CA ASP A 60 2.11 -9.01 26.39
C ASP A 60 0.71 -8.43 26.58
N ASN A 61 -0.11 -8.52 25.54
CA ASN A 61 -1.46 -8.00 25.52
C ASN A 61 -2.34 -8.73 24.48
N PRO A 62 -3.67 -8.64 24.59
CA PRO A 62 -4.58 -9.36 23.68
C PRO A 62 -4.38 -9.03 22.20
N PHE A 63 -3.95 -7.80 21.87
CA PHE A 63 -3.71 -7.40 20.50
C PHE A 63 -2.43 -8.04 19.94
N THR A 64 -1.29 -7.97 20.65
CA THR A 64 -0.05 -8.60 20.19
C THR A 64 -0.18 -10.12 20.10
N ASP A 65 -0.89 -10.73 21.03
CA ASP A 65 -1.12 -12.18 21.02
C ASP A 65 -2.05 -12.61 19.89
N GLY A 66 -3.10 -11.82 19.63
CA GLY A 66 -3.95 -12.02 18.47
C GLY A 66 -3.18 -11.84 17.16
N LEU A 67 -2.33 -10.82 17.06
CA LEU A 67 -1.51 -10.56 15.89
C LEU A 67 -0.55 -11.73 15.60
N LYS A 68 0.12 -12.29 16.62
CA LYS A 68 0.97 -13.49 16.48
C LYS A 68 0.19 -14.70 15.93
N LYS A 69 -1.08 -14.86 16.31
CA LYS A 69 -1.93 -15.99 15.85
C LYS A 69 -2.36 -15.87 14.40
N VAL A 70 -2.45 -14.65 13.88
CA VAL A 70 -2.87 -14.38 12.49
C VAL A 70 -1.71 -13.97 11.59
N ASP A 71 -0.49 -13.98 12.13
CA ASP A 71 0.73 -13.64 11.41
C ASP A 71 0.96 -14.59 10.23
N GLY A 72 1.39 -14.03 9.10
CA GLY A 72 1.61 -14.77 7.85
C GLY A 72 0.36 -15.32 7.16
N LEU A 73 -0.85 -15.13 7.72
CA LEU A 73 -2.10 -15.54 7.06
C LEU A 73 -2.37 -14.72 5.81
N PHE A 74 -2.14 -13.41 5.85
CA PHE A 74 -2.07 -12.59 4.63
C PHE A 74 -0.64 -12.61 4.09
N LYS A 75 -0.50 -12.68 2.76
CA LYS A 75 0.80 -12.66 2.08
C LYS A 75 0.82 -11.56 1.03
N THR A 76 1.96 -10.89 0.90
CA THR A 76 2.20 -9.94 -0.19
C THR A 76 1.84 -10.57 -1.53
N GLY A 77 1.01 -9.87 -2.30
CA GLY A 77 0.48 -10.31 -3.58
C GLY A 77 -0.93 -10.88 -3.51
N ASP A 78 -1.43 -11.33 -2.34
CA ASP A 78 -2.81 -11.80 -2.24
C ASP A 78 -3.78 -10.76 -2.81
N ILE A 79 -4.73 -11.21 -3.63
CA ILE A 79 -5.75 -10.35 -4.24
C ILE A 79 -7.04 -10.50 -3.48
N ILE A 80 -7.57 -9.39 -2.98
CA ILE A 80 -8.87 -9.32 -2.33
C ILE A 80 -9.91 -8.86 -3.36
N LEU A 81 -10.91 -9.70 -3.56
CA LEU A 81 -12.03 -9.52 -4.47
C LEU A 81 -13.29 -9.25 -3.66
N MET A 82 -13.98 -8.14 -3.94
CA MET A 82 -15.10 -7.70 -3.11
C MET A 82 -16.18 -6.96 -3.89
N LYS A 83 -17.39 -6.91 -3.35
CA LYS A 83 -18.49 -6.08 -3.85
C LYS A 83 -18.80 -5.00 -2.82
N GLY A 84 -18.74 -3.73 -3.21
CA GLY A 84 -19.23 -2.65 -2.34
C GLY A 84 -20.75 -2.73 -2.16
N LYS A 85 -21.28 -2.17 -1.06
CA LYS A 85 -22.73 -2.12 -0.80
C LYS A 85 -23.48 -1.05 -1.60
N THR A 86 -22.77 -0.24 -2.38
CA THR A 86 -23.37 0.86 -3.15
C THR A 86 -24.12 0.37 -4.40
N GLU A 87 -25.13 1.12 -4.85
CA GLU A 87 -25.83 0.82 -6.11
C GLU A 87 -24.90 0.75 -7.32
N ASN A 88 -23.85 1.56 -7.35
CA ASN A 88 -22.88 1.57 -8.45
C ASN A 88 -22.10 0.25 -8.51
N ALA A 89 -21.73 -0.32 -7.36
CA ALA A 89 -21.10 -1.63 -7.29
C ALA A 89 -22.05 -2.74 -7.80
N GLU A 90 -23.32 -2.70 -7.39
CA GLU A 90 -24.34 -3.64 -7.85
C GLU A 90 -24.58 -3.54 -9.37
N LYS A 91 -24.71 -2.33 -9.92
CA LYS A 91 -24.83 -2.09 -11.37
C LYS A 91 -23.60 -2.63 -12.11
N LEU A 92 -22.39 -2.41 -11.58
CA LEU A 92 -21.15 -2.90 -12.19
C LEU A 92 -21.10 -4.43 -12.22
N VAL A 93 -21.46 -5.11 -11.13
CA VAL A 93 -21.53 -6.59 -11.10
C VAL A 93 -22.56 -7.11 -12.10
N ARG A 94 -23.76 -6.54 -12.16
CA ARG A 94 -24.79 -6.94 -13.13
C ARG A 94 -24.32 -6.81 -14.58
N LEU A 95 -23.62 -5.73 -14.92
CA LEU A 95 -23.05 -5.54 -16.26
C LEU A 95 -21.97 -6.57 -16.56
N GLN A 96 -21.09 -6.86 -15.60
CA GLN A 96 -20.04 -7.87 -15.75
C GLN A 96 -20.61 -9.29 -15.87
N ARG A 97 -21.74 -9.60 -15.21
CA ARG A 97 -22.40 -10.92 -15.31
C ARG A 97 -22.80 -11.32 -16.73
N LYS A 98 -23.02 -10.35 -17.63
CA LYS A 98 -23.26 -10.61 -19.06
C LYS A 98 -22.06 -11.24 -19.76
N LEU A 99 -20.83 -11.00 -19.26
CA LEU A 99 -19.58 -11.54 -19.78
C LEU A 99 -19.07 -12.74 -18.96
N TYR A 100 -19.53 -12.87 -17.71
CA TYR A 100 -19.19 -13.96 -16.82
C TYR A 100 -20.23 -14.15 -15.72
N SER A 101 -21.03 -15.21 -15.83
CA SER A 101 -22.17 -15.47 -14.94
C SER A 101 -21.81 -15.50 -13.45
N ASN A 102 -20.63 -15.98 -13.09
CA ASN A 102 -20.19 -16.13 -11.70
C ASN A 102 -19.54 -14.85 -11.13
N THR A 103 -19.64 -13.72 -11.82
CA THR A 103 -19.12 -12.45 -11.30
C THR A 103 -19.79 -12.10 -9.98
N ARG A 104 -18.94 -11.87 -8.97
CA ARG A 104 -19.34 -11.42 -7.63
C ARG A 104 -18.69 -10.10 -7.25
N SER A 105 -17.57 -9.72 -7.86
CA SER A 105 -16.79 -8.57 -7.41
C SER A 105 -16.99 -7.31 -8.25
N SER A 106 -16.98 -6.16 -7.57
CA SER A 106 -16.97 -4.82 -8.15
C SER A 106 -15.63 -4.12 -7.95
N HIS A 107 -14.75 -4.64 -7.08
CA HIS A 107 -13.48 -4.03 -6.72
C HIS A 107 -12.39 -5.06 -6.46
N VAL A 108 -11.15 -4.63 -6.61
CA VAL A 108 -9.95 -5.44 -6.45
C VAL A 108 -8.94 -4.66 -5.61
N ALA A 109 -8.37 -5.29 -4.58
CA ALA A 109 -7.24 -4.79 -3.82
C ALA A 109 -6.12 -5.83 -3.78
N ILE A 110 -4.88 -5.38 -3.56
CA ILE A 110 -3.71 -6.25 -3.44
C ILE A 110 -3.14 -6.08 -2.05
N VAL A 111 -2.78 -7.17 -1.39
CA VAL A 111 -2.01 -7.14 -0.14
C VAL A 111 -0.59 -6.67 -0.46
N HIS A 112 -0.21 -5.54 0.10
CA HIS A 112 1.11 -4.93 -0.06
C HIS A 112 2.09 -5.50 0.96
N ALA A 113 1.72 -5.47 2.24
CA ALA A 113 2.50 -6.01 3.35
C ALA A 113 1.56 -6.32 4.52
N ASP A 114 1.60 -7.55 5.04
CA ASP A 114 0.75 -8.03 6.13
C ASP A 114 -0.74 -7.70 5.90
N PHE A 115 -1.30 -6.80 6.70
CA PHE A 115 -2.69 -6.33 6.64
C PHE A 115 -2.85 -4.96 5.95
N ILE A 116 -1.79 -4.46 5.32
CA ILE A 116 -1.76 -3.24 4.53
C ILE A 116 -1.95 -3.62 3.07
N CYS A 117 -2.98 -3.07 2.46
CA CYS A 117 -3.31 -3.27 1.06
C CYS A 117 -2.97 -2.04 0.24
N ILE A 118 -3.01 -2.21 -1.08
CA ILE A 118 -3.01 -1.13 -2.06
C ILE A 118 -4.16 -1.34 -3.03
N ASP A 119 -4.84 -0.25 -3.35
CA ASP A 119 -5.92 -0.25 -4.31
C ASP A 119 -6.10 1.13 -4.95
N ALA A 120 -6.91 1.21 -6.00
CA ALA A 120 -7.21 2.45 -6.71
C ALA A 120 -8.69 2.81 -6.57
N MET A 121 -8.99 3.95 -5.96
CA MET A 121 -10.36 4.42 -5.70
C MET A 121 -10.73 5.67 -6.52
N PRO A 122 -11.98 5.79 -7.00
CA PRO A 122 -12.49 7.01 -7.62
C PRO A 122 -12.26 8.25 -6.74
N GLY A 123 -11.84 9.36 -7.33
CA GLY A 123 -11.58 10.63 -6.63
C GLY A 123 -10.29 10.69 -5.81
N ILE A 124 -9.69 9.54 -5.47
CA ILE A 124 -8.49 9.47 -4.62
C ILE A 124 -7.27 9.01 -5.42
N GLY A 125 -7.42 8.01 -6.29
CA GLY A 125 -6.30 7.34 -6.96
C GLY A 125 -5.76 6.16 -6.16
N VAL A 126 -4.48 5.84 -6.36
CA VAL A 126 -3.81 4.69 -5.73
C VAL A 126 -3.31 5.05 -4.33
N THR A 127 -3.77 4.33 -3.32
CA THR A 127 -3.41 4.55 -1.90
C THR A 127 -3.23 3.25 -1.14
N ASN A 128 -2.52 3.31 -0.01
CA ASN A 128 -2.55 2.24 0.97
C ASN A 128 -3.78 2.38 1.88
N ARG A 129 -4.42 1.26 2.16
CA ARG A 129 -5.54 1.12 3.12
C ARG A 129 -5.40 -0.19 3.88
N LEU A 130 -5.91 -0.26 5.09
CA LEU A 130 -5.86 -1.48 5.89
C LEU A 130 -6.97 -2.44 5.46
N VAL A 131 -6.74 -3.75 5.63
CA VAL A 131 -7.73 -4.79 5.29
C VAL A 131 -9.10 -4.49 5.92
N HIS A 132 -9.15 -4.09 7.20
CA HIS A 132 -10.42 -3.78 7.86
C HIS A 132 -11.12 -2.55 7.27
N GLU A 133 -10.37 -1.56 6.77
CA GLU A 133 -10.95 -0.37 6.12
C GLU A 133 -11.54 -0.76 4.76
N ILE A 134 -10.84 -1.62 4.01
CA ILE A 134 -11.28 -2.10 2.70
C ILE A 134 -12.53 -2.97 2.82
N LEU A 135 -12.60 -3.82 3.85
CA LEU A 135 -13.70 -4.77 4.06
C LEU A 135 -14.79 -4.25 5.02
N SER A 136 -14.82 -2.95 5.31
CA SER A 136 -15.81 -2.34 6.22
C SER A 136 -17.19 -2.13 5.57
N ASP A 137 -17.23 -1.77 4.28
CA ASP A 137 -18.45 -1.45 3.53
C ASP A 137 -18.63 -2.32 2.27
N VAL A 138 -18.46 -3.62 2.44
CA VAL A 138 -18.58 -4.62 1.37
C VAL A 138 -19.54 -5.73 1.76
N GLU A 139 -20.09 -6.42 0.76
CA GLU A 139 -20.85 -7.65 0.96
C GLU A 139 -19.97 -8.75 1.59
N ASP A 140 -20.59 -9.64 2.36
CA ASP A 140 -19.87 -10.71 3.09
C ASP A 140 -19.27 -11.79 2.19
N ASN A 141 -19.62 -11.80 0.91
CA ASN A 141 -19.13 -12.76 -0.10
C ASN A 141 -17.80 -12.35 -0.74
N TRP A 142 -16.99 -11.54 -0.05
CA TRP A 142 -15.63 -11.24 -0.47
C TRP A 142 -14.78 -12.52 -0.52
N ARG A 143 -13.72 -12.47 -1.33
CA ARG A 143 -12.80 -13.59 -1.55
C ARG A 143 -11.37 -13.10 -1.55
N VAL A 144 -10.44 -13.93 -1.07
CA VAL A 144 -9.01 -13.71 -1.22
C VAL A 144 -8.40 -14.83 -2.04
N ILE A 145 -7.67 -14.47 -3.10
CA ILE A 145 -6.93 -15.42 -3.92
C ILE A 145 -5.43 -15.16 -3.86
N ARG A 146 -4.67 -16.26 -3.87
CA ARG A 146 -3.22 -16.27 -3.73
C ARG A 146 -2.58 -16.98 -4.92
N PRO A 147 -1.51 -16.44 -5.52
CA PRO A 147 -0.73 -17.20 -6.50
C PRO A 147 0.05 -18.34 -5.83
N ARG A 148 0.02 -19.54 -6.42
CA ARG A 148 0.54 -20.77 -5.77
C ARG A 148 2.06 -20.84 -5.60
N ASN A 149 2.84 -20.09 -6.38
CA ASN A 149 4.30 -20.25 -6.46
C ASN A 149 5.05 -18.91 -6.44
N LEU A 150 4.75 -18.04 -5.49
CA LEU A 150 5.60 -16.86 -5.24
C LEU A 150 6.74 -17.22 -4.28
N ASP A 151 7.97 -17.08 -4.75
CA ASP A 151 9.15 -17.06 -3.88
C ASP A 151 9.32 -15.68 -3.21
N GLU A 152 10.30 -15.57 -2.33
CA GLU A 152 10.55 -14.32 -1.59
C GLU A 152 11.02 -13.17 -2.51
N HIS A 153 11.78 -13.49 -3.54
CA HIS A 153 12.22 -12.49 -4.52
C HIS A 153 11.03 -11.89 -5.28
N ALA A 154 10.09 -12.73 -5.71
CA ALA A 154 8.84 -12.31 -6.35
C ALA A 154 7.99 -11.43 -5.41
N ARG A 155 7.89 -11.77 -4.12
CA ARG A 155 7.20 -10.93 -3.12
C ARG A 155 7.87 -9.56 -3.00
N GLN A 156 9.20 -9.50 -2.97
CA GLN A 156 9.92 -8.22 -2.94
C GLN A 156 9.68 -7.37 -4.20
N LEU A 157 9.63 -7.99 -5.38
CA LEU A 157 9.27 -7.30 -6.62
C LEU A 157 7.83 -6.75 -6.56
N ILE A 158 6.88 -7.53 -6.03
CA ILE A 158 5.49 -7.10 -5.85
C ILE A 158 5.44 -5.91 -4.88
N THR A 159 6.11 -5.97 -3.73
CA THR A 159 6.20 -4.85 -2.78
C THR A 159 6.73 -3.59 -3.46
N ARG A 160 7.81 -3.69 -4.24
CA ARG A 160 8.37 -2.54 -4.97
C ARG A 160 7.39 -2.01 -6.01
N ALA A 161 6.66 -2.88 -6.71
CA ALA A 161 5.64 -2.49 -7.68
C ALA A 161 4.43 -1.80 -7.01
N CYS A 162 3.99 -2.27 -5.84
CA CYS A 162 2.96 -1.59 -5.05
C CYS A 162 3.40 -0.16 -4.72
N VAL A 163 4.61 0.04 -4.20
CA VAL A 163 5.14 1.39 -3.91
C VAL A 163 5.23 2.25 -5.17
N PHE A 164 5.66 1.66 -6.29
CA PHE A 164 5.85 2.37 -7.55
C PHE A 164 4.58 3.07 -8.06
N TYR A 165 3.42 2.44 -7.90
CA TYR A 165 2.14 2.98 -8.39
C TYR A 165 1.41 3.90 -7.41
N LEU A 166 1.97 4.17 -6.22
CA LEU A 166 1.33 5.08 -5.25
C LEU A 166 1.07 6.47 -5.83
N ALA A 167 -0.05 7.07 -5.42
CA ALA A 167 -0.54 8.38 -5.88
C ALA A 167 -0.83 8.47 -7.39
N GLN A 168 -0.92 7.35 -8.11
CA GLN A 168 -1.38 7.36 -9.49
C GLN A 168 -2.88 7.72 -9.54
N PRO A 169 -3.33 8.64 -10.41
CA PRO A 169 -4.72 9.08 -10.44
C PRO A 169 -5.66 7.96 -10.92
N TYR A 170 -6.91 8.02 -10.46
CA TYR A 170 -7.95 7.10 -10.89
C TYR A 170 -8.52 7.48 -12.26
N LYS A 171 -8.40 6.62 -13.27
CA LYS A 171 -9.09 6.77 -14.57
C LYS A 171 -9.36 5.39 -15.17
N ILE A 172 -10.46 5.26 -15.91
CA ILE A 172 -10.75 4.07 -16.72
C ILE A 172 -10.69 4.49 -18.19
N LEU A 173 -9.65 4.07 -18.90
CA LEU A 173 -9.53 4.27 -20.34
C LEU A 173 -9.14 2.93 -21.00
N PRO A 174 -9.68 2.60 -22.19
CA PRO A 174 -9.31 1.37 -22.89
C PRO A 174 -7.83 1.38 -23.30
N SER A 175 -7.11 0.30 -22.99
CA SER A 175 -5.71 0.11 -23.40
C SER A 175 -5.34 -1.37 -23.40
N THR A 176 -4.71 -1.86 -24.47
CA THR A 176 -4.13 -3.22 -24.52
C THR A 176 -2.77 -3.32 -23.83
N LYS A 177 -2.24 -2.20 -23.32
CA LYS A 177 -0.99 -2.15 -22.54
C LYS A 177 -1.29 -1.57 -21.16
N SER A 178 -0.50 -1.93 -20.17
CA SER A 178 -0.64 -1.41 -18.82
C SER A 178 -0.43 0.10 -18.82
N ALA A 179 -1.41 0.84 -18.30
CA ALA A 179 -1.48 2.29 -18.40
C ALA A 179 -0.34 2.97 -17.62
N LYS A 180 0.41 3.89 -18.24
CA LYS A 180 1.57 4.49 -17.57
C LYS A 180 1.21 5.54 -16.50
N THR A 181 0.09 6.24 -16.65
CA THR A 181 -0.18 7.50 -15.91
C THR A 181 -1.47 7.52 -15.10
N TYR A 182 -2.24 6.43 -15.11
CA TYR A 182 -3.50 6.31 -14.37
C TYR A 182 -3.75 4.85 -14.01
N SER A 183 -4.49 4.57 -12.93
CA SER A 183 -4.94 3.23 -12.58
C SER A 183 -6.43 3.21 -12.27
N TYR A 184 -7.03 2.03 -12.32
CA TYR A 184 -8.26 1.68 -11.62
C TYR A 184 -8.05 0.30 -10.99
N CYS A 185 -8.97 -0.18 -10.16
CA CYS A 185 -8.69 -1.29 -9.24
C CYS A 185 -8.10 -2.56 -9.90
N SER A 186 -8.78 -3.10 -10.92
CA SER A 186 -8.31 -4.27 -11.66
C SER A 186 -7.07 -3.99 -12.52
N GLU A 187 -6.93 -2.77 -13.04
CA GLU A 187 -5.74 -2.37 -13.80
C GLU A 187 -4.50 -2.23 -12.92
N LEU A 188 -4.66 -1.73 -11.69
CA LEU A 188 -3.57 -1.67 -10.72
C LEU A 188 -3.08 -3.09 -10.39
N ALA A 189 -4.01 -4.01 -10.14
CA ALA A 189 -3.69 -5.42 -9.90
C ALA A 189 -2.87 -6.02 -11.05
N ARG A 190 -3.35 -5.86 -12.29
CA ARG A 190 -2.61 -6.32 -13.47
C ARG A 190 -1.22 -5.70 -13.56
N LYS A 191 -1.09 -4.38 -13.39
CA LYS A 191 0.18 -3.67 -13.47
C LYS A 191 1.21 -4.12 -12.45
N VAL A 192 0.79 -4.35 -11.20
CA VAL A 192 1.70 -4.80 -10.16
C VAL A 192 2.36 -6.11 -10.57
N TYR A 193 1.56 -7.05 -11.08
CA TYR A 193 2.06 -8.32 -11.58
C TYR A 193 2.84 -8.19 -12.90
N ASP A 194 2.37 -7.42 -13.88
CA ASP A 194 3.09 -7.17 -15.14
C ASP A 194 4.48 -6.57 -14.88
N ASN A 195 4.60 -5.63 -13.93
CA ASN A 195 5.85 -4.94 -13.59
C ASN A 195 6.88 -5.87 -12.91
N THR A 196 6.43 -7.00 -12.35
CA THR A 196 7.33 -7.99 -11.74
C THR A 196 7.95 -8.94 -12.76
N GLY A 197 7.40 -9.00 -13.99
CA GLY A 197 7.83 -9.96 -15.01
C GLY A 197 7.36 -11.40 -14.77
N ILE A 198 6.49 -11.63 -13.80
CA ILE A 198 5.94 -12.98 -13.50
C ILE A 198 4.93 -13.35 -14.60
N SER A 199 5.39 -14.08 -15.62
CA SER A 199 4.66 -14.29 -16.88
C SER A 199 3.66 -15.46 -16.88
N THR A 200 3.31 -16.02 -15.72
CA THR A 200 2.58 -17.31 -15.63
C THR A 200 1.27 -17.27 -14.84
N LEU A 201 0.78 -16.10 -14.45
CA LEU A 201 -0.41 -15.99 -13.60
C LEU A 201 -1.75 -15.94 -14.35
N GLY A 202 -1.71 -15.98 -15.69
CA GLY A 202 -2.93 -16.00 -16.51
C GLY A 202 -3.80 -14.74 -16.45
N ILE A 203 -3.30 -13.65 -15.84
CA ILE A 203 -4.01 -12.36 -15.78
C ILE A 203 -4.22 -11.86 -17.23
N PRO A 204 -5.47 -11.61 -17.65
CA PRO A 204 -5.75 -11.32 -19.05
C PRO A 204 -5.27 -9.92 -19.46
N ASN A 205 -4.73 -9.81 -20.67
CA ASN A 205 -4.32 -8.53 -21.26
C ASN A 205 -5.45 -7.89 -22.08
N ASN A 206 -6.64 -7.77 -21.47
CA ASN A 206 -7.82 -7.17 -22.09
C ASN A 206 -7.67 -5.64 -22.21
N LYS A 207 -8.35 -5.02 -23.20
CA LYS A 207 -8.41 -3.54 -23.33
C LYS A 207 -8.93 -2.86 -22.07
N ILE A 208 -9.85 -3.51 -21.35
CA ILE A 208 -10.32 -3.09 -20.04
C ILE A 208 -10.37 -4.37 -19.21
N ILE A 209 -9.44 -4.52 -18.27
CA ILE A 209 -9.48 -5.61 -17.31
C ILE A 209 -10.51 -5.28 -16.24
N LYS A 210 -11.37 -6.21 -15.86
CA LYS A 210 -12.47 -5.98 -14.92
C LYS A 210 -12.28 -6.81 -13.65
N PRO A 211 -12.90 -6.46 -12.51
CA PRO A 211 -12.93 -7.33 -11.33
C PRO A 211 -13.38 -8.77 -11.66
N SER A 212 -14.35 -8.93 -12.57
CA SER A 212 -14.82 -10.24 -13.05
C SER A 212 -13.73 -11.09 -13.71
N ASP A 213 -12.70 -10.47 -14.27
CA ASP A 213 -11.57 -11.20 -14.86
C ASP A 213 -10.77 -11.90 -13.76
N PHE A 214 -10.61 -11.28 -12.58
CA PHE A 214 -10.01 -11.93 -11.42
C PHE A 214 -10.96 -12.95 -10.77
N ASP A 215 -12.28 -12.73 -10.84
CA ASP A 215 -13.24 -13.76 -10.44
C ASP A 215 -13.05 -15.05 -11.25
N LYS A 216 -12.85 -14.93 -12.57
CA LYS A 216 -12.52 -16.05 -13.45
C LYS A 216 -11.19 -16.71 -13.10
N LEU A 217 -10.14 -15.92 -12.78
CA LEU A 217 -8.84 -16.49 -12.40
C LEU A 217 -9.00 -17.44 -11.22
N ALA A 218 -9.72 -17.00 -10.22
CA ALA A 218 -9.93 -17.76 -9.01
C ALA A 218 -10.86 -18.98 -9.18
N ASP A 219 -11.80 -18.93 -10.12
CA ASP A 219 -12.71 -20.06 -10.40
C ASP A 219 -12.09 -21.10 -11.36
N LEU A 220 -11.23 -20.67 -12.29
CA LEU A 220 -10.84 -21.49 -13.45
C LEU A 220 -9.32 -21.73 -13.60
N GLN A 221 -8.45 -20.97 -12.94
CA GLN A 221 -7.01 -21.05 -13.16
C GLN A 221 -6.30 -21.79 -12.04
N SER A 222 -5.55 -22.83 -12.41
CA SER A 222 -4.79 -23.67 -11.47
C SER A 222 -3.69 -22.92 -10.72
N GLN A 223 -3.21 -21.79 -11.26
CA GLN A 223 -2.13 -20.99 -10.68
C GLN A 223 -2.57 -20.17 -9.45
N TRP A 224 -3.87 -20.09 -9.21
CA TRP A 224 -4.45 -19.39 -8.06
C TRP A 224 -5.08 -20.38 -7.09
N VAL A 225 -5.05 -20.02 -5.81
CA VAL A 225 -5.74 -20.74 -4.75
C VAL A 225 -6.63 -19.76 -3.99
N ASP A 226 -7.86 -20.16 -3.73
CA ASP A 226 -8.77 -19.45 -2.83
C ASP A 226 -8.34 -19.73 -1.39
N VAL A 227 -7.97 -18.68 -0.66
CA VAL A 227 -7.50 -18.74 0.74
C VAL A 227 -8.46 -17.99 1.68
N THR A 228 -9.69 -17.74 1.23
CA THR A 228 -10.67 -16.92 1.96
C THR A 228 -10.93 -17.46 3.37
N GLU A 229 -11.19 -18.76 3.49
CA GLU A 229 -11.51 -19.37 4.79
C GLU A 229 -10.29 -19.47 5.72
N GLU A 230 -9.08 -19.63 5.16
CA GLU A 230 -7.82 -19.55 5.92
C GLU A 230 -7.63 -18.15 6.53
N ILE A 231 -8.01 -17.11 5.79
CA ILE A 231 -7.77 -15.71 6.14
C ILE A 231 -8.91 -15.09 6.97
N ARG A 232 -10.12 -15.66 6.93
CA ARG A 232 -11.30 -15.12 7.63
C ARG A 232 -11.04 -14.80 9.12
N PRO A 233 -10.36 -15.65 9.91
CA PRO A 233 -10.02 -15.32 11.30
C PRO A 233 -9.15 -14.06 11.45
N ALA A 234 -8.25 -13.79 10.50
CA ALA A 234 -7.44 -12.57 10.49
C ALA A 234 -8.30 -11.33 10.28
N VAL A 235 -9.24 -11.38 9.34
CA VAL A 235 -10.17 -10.28 9.06
C VAL A 235 -11.02 -9.96 10.29
N ASP A 236 -11.55 -11.00 10.95
CA ASP A 236 -12.38 -10.83 12.15
C ASP A 236 -11.57 -10.22 13.30
N PHE A 237 -10.33 -10.68 13.52
CA PHE A 237 -9.42 -10.08 14.49
C PHE A 237 -9.12 -8.60 14.18
N PHE A 238 -8.81 -8.26 12.94
CA PHE A 238 -8.50 -6.88 12.55
C PHE A 238 -9.69 -5.93 12.71
N ARG A 239 -10.94 -6.45 12.61
CA ARG A 239 -12.17 -5.69 12.87
C ARG A 239 -12.36 -5.38 14.35
N THR A 240 -11.81 -6.18 15.26
CA THR A 240 -11.87 -5.91 16.71
C THR A 240 -10.98 -4.74 17.13
N TYR A 241 -9.86 -4.51 16.42
CA TYR A 241 -8.83 -3.55 16.83
C TYR A 241 -8.48 -2.48 15.77
N PRO A 242 -9.45 -1.81 15.13
CA PRO A 242 -9.19 -0.95 13.95
C PRO A 242 -8.19 0.19 14.24
N GLU A 243 -8.33 0.86 15.38
CA GLU A 243 -7.45 1.99 15.73
C GLU A 243 -6.03 1.54 16.13
N LEU A 244 -5.88 0.39 16.79
CA LEU A 244 -4.56 -0.17 17.09
C LEU A 244 -3.84 -0.62 15.81
N MET A 245 -4.59 -1.14 14.83
CA MET A 245 -4.06 -1.49 13.51
C MET A 245 -3.55 -0.25 12.74
N LYS A 246 -4.22 0.89 12.86
CA LYS A 246 -3.74 2.17 12.30
C LYS A 246 -2.45 2.62 12.96
N VAL A 247 -2.31 2.47 14.27
CA VAL A 247 -1.07 2.79 14.98
C VAL A 247 0.06 1.83 14.56
N ALA A 248 -0.19 0.53 14.51
CA ALA A 248 0.79 -0.48 14.12
C ALA A 248 1.30 -0.30 12.67
N SER A 249 0.43 0.11 11.75
CA SER A 249 0.80 0.38 10.34
C SER A 249 1.37 1.77 10.09
N LYS A 250 1.30 2.67 11.07
CA LYS A 250 1.57 4.10 10.88
C LYS A 250 2.96 4.37 10.34
N LEU A 251 3.99 3.76 10.93
CA LEU A 251 5.38 3.94 10.52
C LEU A 251 5.59 3.51 9.07
N PHE A 252 5.07 2.35 8.68
CA PHE A 252 5.16 1.86 7.31
C PHE A 252 4.52 2.85 6.32
N VAL A 253 3.26 3.23 6.57
CA VAL A 253 2.50 4.11 5.66
C VAL A 253 3.09 5.52 5.61
N ASP A 254 3.47 6.10 6.75
CA ASP A 254 4.06 7.44 6.80
C ASP A 254 5.47 7.47 6.18
N GLY A 255 6.23 6.37 6.27
CA GLY A 255 7.51 6.21 5.56
C GLY A 255 7.37 6.23 4.04
N LEU A 256 6.37 5.53 3.50
CA LEU A 256 6.07 5.57 2.07
C LEU A 256 5.63 6.97 1.62
N LYS A 257 4.78 7.63 2.40
CA LYS A 257 4.35 9.01 2.13
C LYS A 257 5.51 9.99 2.18
N LEU A 258 6.43 9.85 3.14
CA LEU A 258 7.64 10.66 3.24
C LEU A 258 8.55 10.45 2.02
N ASN A 259 8.79 9.20 1.62
CA ASN A 259 9.58 8.87 0.43
C ASN A 259 8.97 9.49 -0.83
N ARG A 260 7.65 9.40 -0.98
CA ARG A 260 6.91 10.01 -2.09
C ARG A 260 7.02 11.53 -2.09
N GLN A 261 6.87 12.17 -0.94
CA GLN A 261 6.98 13.62 -0.81
C GLN A 261 8.40 14.11 -1.15
N ARG A 262 9.43 13.49 -0.57
CA ARG A 262 10.83 13.82 -0.87
C ARG A 262 11.15 13.63 -2.36
N PHE A 263 10.52 12.65 -2.99
CA PHE A 263 10.64 12.45 -4.43
C PHE A 263 10.03 13.60 -5.23
N LYS A 264 8.83 14.03 -4.87
CA LYS A 264 8.19 15.20 -5.49
C LYS A 264 9.03 16.46 -5.35
N GLU A 265 9.58 16.70 -4.15
CA GLU A 265 10.47 17.85 -3.87
C GLU A 265 11.74 17.84 -4.74
N ARG A 266 12.35 16.66 -4.97
CA ARG A 266 13.49 16.52 -5.89
C ARG A 266 13.10 16.80 -7.34
N THR A 267 11.94 16.32 -7.78
CA THR A 267 11.43 16.57 -9.14
C THR A 267 11.19 18.06 -9.37
N GLU A 268 10.61 18.75 -8.38
CA GLU A 268 10.42 20.21 -8.41
C GLU A 268 11.78 20.95 -8.41
N SER A 269 12.72 20.52 -7.56
CA SER A 269 14.07 21.07 -7.52
C SER A 269 14.80 20.96 -8.87
N LEU A 270 14.68 19.82 -9.56
CA LEU A 270 15.25 19.63 -10.90
C LEU A 270 14.66 20.61 -11.92
N LYS A 271 13.36 20.92 -11.82
CA LYS A 271 12.71 21.90 -12.68
C LYS A 271 13.24 23.30 -12.37
N ASP A 272 13.35 23.67 -11.10
CA ASP A 272 13.82 24.98 -10.67
C ASP A 272 15.29 25.22 -11.02
N ILE A 273 16.15 24.20 -10.88
CA ILE A 273 17.55 24.24 -11.32
C ILE A 273 17.64 24.54 -12.83
N ARG A 274 16.83 23.87 -13.65
CA ARG A 274 16.81 24.11 -15.11
C ARG A 274 16.31 25.51 -15.46
N LEU A 275 15.30 26.01 -14.75
CA LEU A 275 14.79 27.37 -14.94
C LEU A 275 15.82 28.42 -14.52
N ALA A 276 16.52 28.22 -13.40
CA ALA A 276 17.58 29.11 -12.94
C ALA A 276 18.74 29.19 -13.94
N ALA A 277 19.14 28.05 -14.52
CA ALA A 277 20.16 28.01 -15.56
C ALA A 277 19.70 28.74 -16.84
N LYS A 278 18.46 28.50 -17.28
CA LYS A 278 17.88 29.20 -18.45
C LYS A 278 17.79 30.72 -18.23
N ALA A 279 17.55 31.15 -17.01
CA ALA A 279 17.52 32.55 -16.62
C ALA A 279 18.91 33.17 -16.36
N GLY A 280 20.00 32.42 -16.54
CA GLY A 280 21.37 32.88 -16.29
C GLY A 280 21.73 33.08 -14.81
N LYS A 281 20.89 32.64 -13.87
CA LYS A 281 21.13 32.77 -12.42
C LYS A 281 22.21 31.79 -11.91
N ILE A 282 22.44 30.70 -12.62
CA ILE A 282 23.51 29.73 -12.37
C ILE A 282 24.19 29.34 -13.68
N SER A 283 25.45 28.94 -13.62
CA SER A 283 26.17 28.46 -14.81
C SER A 283 25.68 27.07 -15.24
N ARG A 284 26.00 26.69 -16.49
CA ARG A 284 25.68 25.36 -17.02
C ARG A 284 26.40 24.26 -16.26
N GLU A 285 27.63 24.50 -15.84
CA GLU A 285 28.44 23.58 -15.04
C GLU A 285 27.78 23.34 -13.68
N LYS A 286 27.35 24.41 -13.00
CA LYS A 286 26.66 24.29 -11.71
C LYS A 286 25.31 23.57 -11.84
N MET A 287 24.57 23.82 -12.92
CA MET A 287 23.34 23.08 -13.22
C MET A 287 23.60 21.57 -13.36
N LEU A 288 24.64 21.17 -14.11
CA LEU A 288 24.99 19.77 -14.30
C LEU A 288 25.42 19.09 -12.99
N GLU A 289 26.20 19.79 -12.16
CA GLU A 289 26.60 19.32 -10.82
C GLU A 289 25.37 19.05 -9.93
N LEU A 290 24.46 20.02 -9.81
CA LEU A 290 23.25 19.89 -8.98
C LEU A 290 22.32 18.77 -9.47
N ILE A 291 22.14 18.64 -10.79
CA ILE A 291 21.36 17.54 -11.38
C ILE A 291 22.02 16.19 -11.08
N LYS A 292 23.35 16.12 -11.12
CA LYS A 292 24.10 14.89 -10.82
C LYS A 292 23.86 14.44 -9.39
N ILE A 293 23.95 15.35 -8.41
CA ILE A 293 23.69 15.06 -6.99
C ILE A 293 22.29 14.48 -6.79
N ILE A 294 21.27 15.10 -7.40
CA ILE A 294 19.88 14.62 -7.28
C ILE A 294 19.74 13.21 -7.90
N LYS A 295 20.33 12.98 -9.07
CA LYS A 295 20.30 11.66 -9.73
C LYS A 295 21.02 10.59 -8.94
N GLU A 296 22.16 10.91 -8.31
CA GLU A 296 22.89 9.98 -7.45
C GLU A 296 22.05 9.57 -6.24
N ILE A 297 21.33 10.51 -5.63
CA ILE A 297 20.36 10.21 -4.56
C ILE A 297 19.26 9.27 -5.06
N GLU A 298 18.65 9.58 -6.21
CA GLU A 298 17.56 8.78 -6.78
C GLU A 298 17.99 7.37 -7.17
N ASN A 299 19.19 7.21 -7.73
CA ASN A 299 19.74 5.92 -8.12
C ASN A 299 20.02 5.00 -6.91
N ASN A 300 20.27 5.57 -5.74
CA ASN A 300 20.50 4.84 -4.50
C ASN A 300 19.19 4.53 -3.73
N MET A 301 18.02 4.90 -4.25
CA MET A 301 16.75 4.62 -3.57
C MET A 301 16.26 3.20 -3.83
N ASN A 302 15.79 2.55 -2.76
CA ASN A 302 15.16 1.23 -2.85
C ASN A 302 13.83 1.23 -3.61
N HIS A 303 13.12 2.37 -3.61
CA HIS A 303 11.83 2.56 -4.27
C HIS A 303 11.87 3.74 -5.24
N THR A 304 11.25 3.55 -6.40
CA THR A 304 11.01 4.61 -7.40
C THR A 304 9.50 4.75 -7.61
N PHE A 305 9.06 5.78 -8.35
CA PHE A 305 7.63 6.06 -8.58
C PHE A 305 7.28 6.10 -10.08
N TRP A 306 6.00 5.99 -10.41
CA TRP A 306 5.51 5.88 -11.79
C TRP A 306 5.67 7.14 -12.64
N ASP A 307 5.75 8.32 -12.03
CA ASP A 307 5.86 9.62 -12.69
C ASP A 307 7.32 10.05 -12.90
N VAL A 308 8.26 9.10 -12.84
CA VAL A 308 9.68 9.33 -13.06
C VAL A 308 10.06 9.01 -14.50
N SER A 309 10.61 10.00 -15.21
CA SER A 309 11.26 9.78 -16.50
C SER A 309 12.56 9.00 -16.30
N ARG A 310 12.58 7.73 -16.70
CA ARG A 310 13.83 6.96 -16.80
C ARG A 310 14.52 7.28 -18.14
N PRO A 311 15.86 7.40 -18.17
CA PRO A 311 16.59 7.25 -19.42
C PRO A 311 16.25 5.88 -20.01
N ALA A 312 15.93 5.86 -21.30
CA ALA A 312 15.81 4.62 -22.07
C ALA A 312 17.19 3.96 -22.24
#